data_AF-A0A6I9NZU5-F1
#
_entry.id   AF-A0A6I9NZU5-F1
#
_cell.length_a   1.000
_cell.length_b   1.000
_cell.length_c   1.000
_cell.angle_alpha   90.00
_cell.angle_beta   90.00
_cell.angle_gamma   90.00
#
_symmetry.space_group_name_H-M   'P 1'
#
loop_
_entity.id
_entity.type
_entity.pdbx_description
1 polymer ?
#
loop_
_entity_poly.entity_id
_entity_poly.type
_entity_poly.pdbx_seq_one_letter_code
_entity_poly.pdbx_strand_id
1 'polypeptide(L)'
;MDALGNNTVPSTPLNRRPIMKRNSQGLKQRPSHDTEREFGGTLGALCIPILLPLTVMFLICVSRSPEASLLQWPPALPSTDQLWDPLAPVLLLGWISLHALLYVLPLGKVSEGLVLRNGTRLKYPINGFHSLCISGVLLMLLLGLGAPLGSLFELLLPLAACAIAGSYLFSLYLYIRSFWVPSHALALGGNTGNPLYDFFIGRELNPRIGNFDLKYFCELRPGLIGWVSHPAGQHGQFTSRY
;
A
#
# COMPACT_ATOMS: atom_id res chain seq x y z
N MET A 1 -40.95 73.23 -63.20
CA MET A 1 -41.08 73.97 -61.94
C MET A 1 -40.68 73.03 -60.84
N ASP A 2 -39.46 73.21 -60.37
CA ASP A 2 -38.81 72.48 -59.30
C ASP A 2 -39.51 72.70 -57.96
N ALA A 3 -39.49 71.67 -57.11
CA ALA A 3 -39.32 71.83 -55.66
C ALA A 3 -38.76 70.53 -55.08
N LEU A 4 -37.51 70.65 -54.64
CA LEU A 4 -36.70 69.67 -53.91
C LEU A 4 -37.33 69.26 -52.57
N GLY A 5 -37.00 68.06 -52.10
CA GLY A 5 -37.19 67.73 -50.69
C GLY A 5 -36.98 66.26 -50.34
N ASN A 6 -35.70 65.89 -50.17
CA ASN A 6 -35.17 64.74 -49.42
C ASN A 6 -36.14 63.96 -48.52
N ASN A 7 -35.96 62.62 -48.47
CA ASN A 7 -35.64 61.85 -47.26
C ASN A 7 -35.80 60.34 -47.54
N THR A 8 -34.69 59.65 -47.79
CA THR A 8 -33.93 58.81 -46.83
C THR A 8 -34.55 57.42 -46.60
N VAL A 9 -33.80 56.43 -47.11
CA VAL A 9 -33.98 54.99 -46.94
C VAL A 9 -34.03 54.62 -45.44
N PRO A 10 -35.00 53.83 -44.96
CA PRO A 10 -34.94 53.32 -43.60
C PRO A 10 -33.84 52.25 -43.51
N SER A 11 -32.79 52.58 -42.76
CA SER A 11 -31.69 51.70 -42.43
C SER A 11 -32.15 50.58 -41.49
N THR A 12 -31.93 49.34 -41.91
CA THR A 12 -32.09 48.12 -41.11
C THR A 12 -31.30 48.26 -39.79
N PRO A 13 -31.87 47.96 -38.61
CA PRO A 13 -31.12 48.01 -37.37
C PRO A 13 -30.06 46.91 -37.39
N LEU A 14 -28.80 47.32 -37.45
CA LEU A 14 -27.63 46.46 -37.32
C LEU A 14 -27.67 45.82 -35.92
N ASN A 15 -27.96 44.52 -35.88
CA ASN A 15 -27.93 43.68 -34.68
C ASN A 15 -26.53 43.75 -34.04
N ARG A 16 -26.34 44.67 -33.07
CA ARG A 16 -25.11 44.74 -32.25
C ARG A 16 -25.05 43.50 -31.38
N ARG A 17 -24.35 42.48 -31.85
CA ARG A 17 -23.84 41.41 -30.99
C ARG A 17 -23.01 42.06 -29.88
N PRO A 18 -23.21 41.72 -28.60
CA PRO A 18 -22.33 42.22 -27.56
C PRO A 18 -20.92 41.71 -27.84
N ILE A 19 -19.97 42.64 -28.02
CA ILE A 19 -18.55 42.33 -28.03
C ILE A 19 -18.21 41.86 -26.62
N MET A 20 -18.23 40.55 -26.44
CA MET A 20 -17.79 39.89 -25.21
C MET A 20 -16.29 40.19 -25.07
N LYS A 21 -15.96 41.20 -24.26
CA LYS A 21 -14.58 41.44 -23.80
C LYS A 21 -14.09 40.15 -23.17
N ARG A 22 -13.23 39.43 -23.90
CA ARG A 22 -12.49 38.29 -23.37
C ARG A 22 -11.56 38.87 -22.30
N ASN A 23 -11.95 38.74 -21.03
CA ASN A 23 -11.08 39.04 -19.91
C ASN A 23 -9.88 38.09 -19.99
N SER A 24 -8.78 38.57 -20.57
CA SER A 24 -7.47 37.91 -20.65
C SER A 24 -6.75 37.93 -19.30
N GLN A 25 -7.47 37.76 -18.19
CA GLN A 25 -6.94 37.76 -16.83
C GLN A 25 -7.51 36.59 -16.02
N GLY A 26 -7.41 35.39 -16.60
CA GLY A 26 -7.91 34.18 -15.96
C GLY A 26 -7.36 32.92 -16.59
N LEU A 27 -6.04 32.83 -16.82
CA LEU A 27 -5.39 31.53 -17.05
C LEU A 27 -3.87 31.59 -16.86
N LYS A 28 -3.42 31.96 -15.66
CA LYS A 28 -2.11 31.52 -15.17
C LYS A 28 -2.02 31.49 -13.65
N GLN A 29 -3.09 31.07 -12.98
CA GLN A 29 -2.87 30.33 -11.75
C GLN A 29 -2.56 28.89 -12.17
N ARG A 30 -1.25 28.59 -12.29
CA ARG A 30 -0.83 27.23 -11.94
C ARG A 30 -1.37 27.06 -10.51
N PRO A 31 -2.21 26.06 -10.21
CA PRO A 31 -2.37 25.72 -8.82
C PRO A 31 -0.96 25.34 -8.37
N SER A 32 -0.33 26.20 -7.56
CA SER A 32 0.60 25.72 -6.55
C SER A 32 -0.25 24.85 -5.65
N HIS A 33 -0.50 23.62 -6.12
CA HIS A 33 -0.82 22.53 -5.24
C HIS A 33 0.45 22.36 -4.43
N ASP A 34 0.61 23.18 -3.38
CA ASP A 34 1.26 22.72 -2.18
C ASP A 34 0.41 21.53 -1.73
N THR A 35 0.63 20.39 -2.39
CA THR A 35 0.17 19.10 -1.93
C THR A 35 0.79 19.00 -0.56
N GLU A 36 -0.04 19.21 0.46
CA GLU A 36 0.32 19.08 1.85
C GLU A 36 1.08 17.76 1.98
N ARG A 37 2.40 17.87 2.15
CA ARG A 37 3.25 16.68 2.09
C ARG A 37 3.01 15.91 3.36
N GLU A 38 2.27 14.81 3.24
CA GLU A 38 2.02 13.87 4.31
C GLU A 38 3.35 13.36 4.89
N PHE A 39 3.32 12.96 6.17
CA PHE A 39 4.45 12.38 6.89
C PHE A 39 5.69 13.30 6.99
N GLY A 40 5.51 14.62 7.13
CA GLY A 40 6.64 15.55 7.28
C GLY A 40 7.47 15.71 6.00
N GLY A 41 6.90 15.36 4.85
CA GLY A 41 7.52 15.51 3.54
C GLY A 41 8.76 14.66 3.33
N THR A 42 9.76 15.21 2.63
CA THR A 42 10.95 14.48 2.22
C THR A 42 11.73 13.90 3.39
N LEU A 43 11.78 14.61 4.52
CA LEU A 43 12.54 14.17 5.69
C LEU A 43 11.90 12.93 6.32
N GLY A 44 10.58 12.93 6.52
CA GLY A 44 9.90 11.73 7.01
C GLY A 44 9.93 10.59 5.99
N ALA A 45 9.82 10.86 4.69
CA ALA A 45 9.98 9.85 3.66
C ALA A 45 11.38 9.19 3.63
N LEU A 46 12.41 9.85 4.17
CA LEU A 46 13.75 9.27 4.36
C LEU A 46 13.87 8.54 5.70
N CYS A 47 13.42 9.18 6.78
CA CYS A 47 13.59 8.66 8.13
C CYS A 47 12.70 7.45 8.41
N ILE A 48 11.43 7.46 7.97
CA ILE A 48 10.44 6.44 8.32
C ILE A 48 10.81 5.06 7.76
N PRO A 49 11.18 4.90 6.48
CA PRO A 49 11.60 3.60 5.94
C PRO A 49 12.79 3.00 6.67
N ILE A 50 13.71 3.83 7.19
CA ILE A 50 14.89 3.35 7.92
C ILE A 50 14.52 3.05 9.38
N LEU A 51 13.84 3.98 10.03
CA LEU A 51 13.53 3.89 11.46
C LEU A 51 12.55 2.76 11.77
N LEU A 52 11.48 2.58 10.99
CA LEU A 52 10.45 1.59 11.29
C LEU A 52 10.99 0.14 11.31
N PRO A 53 11.69 -0.36 10.27
CA PRO A 53 12.28 -1.69 10.29
C PRO A 53 13.31 -1.85 11.42
N LEU A 54 14.12 -0.82 11.69
CA LEU A 54 15.07 -0.85 12.81
C LEU A 54 14.34 -0.96 14.16
N THR A 55 13.26 -0.22 14.36
CA THR A 55 12.43 -0.32 15.57
C THR A 55 11.79 -1.70 15.68
N VAL A 56 11.28 -2.27 14.59
CA VAL A 56 10.72 -3.63 14.59
C VAL A 56 11.79 -4.65 14.98
N MET A 57 12.97 -4.59 14.36
CA MET A 57 14.08 -5.49 14.70
C MET A 57 14.54 -5.32 16.15
N PHE A 58 14.62 -4.07 16.63
CA PHE A 58 14.92 -3.76 18.03
C PHE A 58 13.89 -4.37 18.99
N LEU A 59 12.60 -4.18 18.73
CA LEU A 59 11.53 -4.71 19.57
C LEU A 59 11.53 -6.25 19.60
N ILE A 60 11.80 -6.89 18.46
CA ILE A 60 11.96 -8.36 18.40
C ILE A 60 13.14 -8.79 19.26
N CYS A 61 14.29 -8.11 19.18
CA CYS A 61 15.45 -8.42 20.01
C CYS A 61 15.15 -8.24 21.51
N VAL A 62 14.53 -7.12 21.90
CA VAL A 62 14.15 -6.87 23.29
C VAL A 62 13.17 -7.93 23.82
N SER A 63 12.19 -8.34 23.00
CA SER A 63 11.21 -9.37 23.38
C SER A 63 11.83 -10.76 23.62
N ARG A 64 13.02 -11.01 23.05
CA ARG A 64 13.78 -12.25 23.21
C ARG A 64 14.81 -12.19 24.34
N SER A 65 15.12 -10.99 24.84
CA SER A 65 16.03 -10.83 25.98
C SER A 65 15.37 -11.33 27.27
N PRO A 66 16.10 -12.03 28.16
CA PRO A 66 15.56 -12.54 29.42
C PRO A 66 14.92 -11.49 30.32
N GLU A 67 15.39 -10.24 30.25
CA GLU A 67 14.95 -9.15 31.11
C GLU A 67 13.77 -8.35 30.52
N ALA A 68 13.43 -8.58 29.24
CA ALA A 68 12.36 -7.89 28.48
C ALA A 68 12.27 -6.36 28.72
N SER A 69 13.39 -5.72 29.03
CA SER A 69 13.44 -4.31 29.43
C SER A 69 13.77 -3.42 28.24
N LEU A 70 12.97 -2.38 28.03
CA LEU A 70 13.23 -1.33 27.03
C LEU A 70 14.42 -0.45 27.40
N LEU A 71 14.88 -0.50 28.65
CA LEU A 71 15.98 0.31 29.17
C LEU A 71 17.37 -0.33 28.99
N GLN A 72 17.45 -1.57 28.47
CA GLN A 72 18.72 -2.21 28.16
C GLN A 72 19.35 -1.55 26.93
N TRP A 73 20.28 -0.62 27.16
CA TRP A 73 21.05 0.03 26.12
C TRP A 73 22.53 -0.29 26.32
N PRO A 74 23.26 -0.85 25.33
CA PRO A 74 22.84 -1.18 23.96
C PRO A 74 22.09 -2.53 23.85
N PRO A 75 21.13 -2.67 22.92
CA PRO A 75 20.54 -3.97 22.60
C PRO A 75 21.59 -4.94 22.07
N ALA A 76 21.50 -6.22 22.46
CA ALA A 76 22.32 -7.27 21.87
C ALA A 76 22.03 -7.33 20.37
N LEU A 77 23.02 -6.97 19.55
CA LEU A 77 22.88 -7.06 18.10
C LEU A 77 22.82 -8.53 17.70
N PRO A 78 21.80 -8.94 16.93
CA PRO A 78 21.71 -10.32 16.50
C PRO A 78 22.88 -10.64 15.56
N SER A 79 23.46 -11.82 15.75
CA SER A 79 24.49 -12.36 14.85
C SER A 79 23.89 -12.65 13.47
N THR A 80 24.69 -12.58 12.39
CA THR A 80 24.23 -12.85 11.02
C THR A 80 23.52 -14.19 10.88
N ASP A 81 23.96 -15.18 11.64
CA ASP A 81 23.41 -16.54 11.68
C ASP A 81 22.01 -16.58 12.30
N GLN A 82 21.66 -15.62 13.15
CA GLN A 82 20.33 -15.45 13.73
C GLN A 82 19.40 -14.62 12.84
N LEU A 83 19.93 -13.82 11.91
CA LEU A 83 19.11 -13.07 10.95
C LEU A 83 18.71 -13.92 9.73
N TRP A 84 19.43 -15.01 9.46
CA TRP A 84 19.25 -15.78 8.24
C TRP A 84 18.99 -17.24 8.52
N ASP A 85 17.81 -17.71 8.12
CA ASP A 85 17.47 -19.12 8.08
C ASP A 85 16.83 -19.42 6.70
N PRO A 86 17.29 -20.43 5.95
CA PRO A 86 16.72 -20.76 4.64
C PRO A 86 15.24 -21.17 4.69
N LEU A 87 14.74 -21.60 5.85
CA LEU A 87 13.33 -21.93 6.05
C LEU A 87 12.45 -20.67 6.09
N ALA A 88 12.97 -19.53 6.57
CA ALA A 88 12.22 -18.27 6.68
C ALA A 88 11.68 -17.74 5.34
N PRO A 89 12.47 -17.62 4.26
CA PRO A 89 11.93 -17.20 2.97
C PRO A 89 10.98 -18.24 2.37
N VAL A 90 11.19 -19.54 2.61
CA VAL A 90 10.29 -20.61 2.14
C VAL A 90 8.92 -20.51 2.83
N LEU A 91 8.89 -20.30 4.14
CA LEU A 91 7.65 -20.10 4.90
C LEU A 91 6.94 -18.81 4.48
N LEU A 92 7.69 -17.71 4.32
CA LEU A 92 7.13 -16.42 3.88
C LEU A 92 6.52 -16.53 2.49
N LEU A 93 7.25 -17.08 1.53
CA LEU A 93 6.77 -17.28 0.16
C LEU A 93 5.60 -18.27 0.13
N GLY A 94 5.68 -19.38 0.87
CA GLY A 94 4.59 -20.34 0.99
C GLY A 94 3.31 -19.70 1.52
N TRP A 95 3.42 -18.86 2.55
CA TRP A 95 2.29 -18.11 3.12
C TRP A 95 1.69 -17.11 2.12
N ILE A 96 2.54 -16.32 1.46
CA ILE A 96 2.11 -15.36 0.44
C ILE A 96 1.45 -16.09 -0.73
N SER A 97 2.05 -17.17 -1.23
CA SER A 97 1.53 -17.98 -2.34
C SER A 97 0.21 -18.65 -1.99
N LEU A 98 0.06 -19.19 -0.77
CA LEU A 98 -1.20 -19.75 -0.29
C LEU A 98 -2.30 -18.69 -0.35
N HIS A 99 -2.05 -17.50 0.19
CA HIS A 99 -3.04 -16.42 0.15
C HIS A 99 -3.29 -15.90 -1.26
N ALA A 100 -2.27 -15.87 -2.13
CA ALA A 100 -2.44 -15.48 -3.52
C ALA A 100 -3.32 -16.50 -4.27
N LEU A 101 -3.14 -17.80 -4.03
CA LEU A 101 -4.00 -18.85 -4.56
C LEU A 101 -5.44 -18.70 -4.05
N LEU A 102 -5.62 -18.51 -2.75
CA LEU A 102 -6.93 -18.26 -2.13
C LEU A 102 -7.61 -16.99 -2.66
N TYR A 103 -6.83 -15.98 -3.06
CA TYR A 103 -7.36 -14.76 -3.69
C TYR A 103 -7.90 -15.04 -5.09
N VAL A 104 -7.16 -15.79 -5.91
CA VAL A 104 -7.53 -16.11 -7.30
C VAL A 104 -8.71 -17.08 -7.35
N LEU A 105 -8.88 -17.93 -6.33
CA LEU A 105 -10.02 -18.83 -6.26
C LEU A 105 -11.34 -18.05 -6.23
N PRO A 106 -12.32 -18.41 -7.09
CA PRO A 106 -13.61 -17.72 -7.21
C PRO A 106 -14.56 -18.05 -6.04
N LEU A 107 -14.07 -17.96 -4.80
CA LEU A 107 -14.78 -18.31 -3.58
C LEU A 107 -15.47 -17.10 -2.96
N GLY A 108 -16.54 -16.60 -3.58
CA GLY A 108 -17.37 -15.57 -2.97
C GLY A 108 -17.96 -14.58 -3.95
N LYS A 109 -18.69 -13.61 -3.41
CA LYS A 109 -19.32 -12.54 -4.18
C LYS A 109 -18.27 -11.51 -4.60
N VAL A 110 -18.39 -11.00 -5.81
CA VAL A 110 -17.58 -9.88 -6.28
C VAL A 110 -18.32 -8.58 -5.97
N SER A 111 -17.68 -7.70 -5.20
CA SER A 111 -18.22 -6.37 -4.89
C SER A 111 -17.53 -5.30 -5.72
N GLU A 112 -18.27 -4.25 -6.07
CA GLU A 112 -17.69 -3.06 -6.69
C GLU A 112 -17.12 -2.12 -5.61
N GLY A 113 -15.93 -1.61 -5.88
CA GLY A 113 -15.25 -0.62 -5.05
C GLY A 113 -15.68 0.81 -5.38
N LEU A 114 -14.89 1.75 -4.87
CA LEU A 114 -15.10 3.18 -5.09
C LEU A 114 -14.96 3.55 -6.57
N VAL A 115 -15.66 4.62 -6.97
CA VAL A 115 -15.53 5.21 -8.30
C VAL A 115 -14.18 5.92 -8.38
N LEU A 116 -13.34 5.50 -9.31
CA LEU A 116 -12.06 6.16 -9.57
C LEU A 116 -12.28 7.48 -10.32
N ARG A 117 -11.22 8.31 -10.40
CA ARG A 117 -11.26 9.60 -11.10
C ARG A 117 -11.61 9.49 -12.58
N ASN A 118 -11.37 8.33 -13.18
CA ASN A 118 -11.75 7.99 -14.57
C ASN A 118 -13.21 7.50 -14.69
N GLY A 119 -13.98 7.50 -13.61
CA GLY A 119 -15.37 7.03 -13.57
C GLY A 119 -15.52 5.50 -13.54
N THR A 120 -14.42 4.73 -13.57
CA THR A 120 -14.51 3.26 -13.51
C THR A 120 -14.63 2.77 -12.08
N ARG A 121 -15.25 1.59 -11.92
CA ARG A 121 -15.34 0.88 -10.64
C ARG A 121 -14.47 -0.36 -10.68
N LEU A 122 -13.69 -0.54 -9.63
CA LEU A 122 -12.83 -1.71 -9.47
C LEU A 122 -13.61 -2.84 -8.82
N LYS A 123 -13.51 -4.06 -9.35
CA LYS A 123 -14.19 -5.24 -8.83
C LYS A 123 -13.26 -6.01 -7.88
N TYR A 124 -13.77 -6.40 -6.72
CA TYR A 124 -13.03 -7.10 -5.68
C TYR A 124 -13.75 -8.38 -5.24
N PRO A 125 -13.10 -9.55 -5.28
CA PRO A 125 -13.67 -10.77 -4.72
C PRO A 125 -13.67 -10.70 -3.18
N ILE A 126 -14.86 -10.77 -2.59
CA ILE A 126 -15.05 -10.80 -1.13
C ILE A 126 -14.88 -12.23 -0.63
N ASN A 127 -13.64 -12.72 -0.68
CA ASN A 127 -13.25 -14.07 -0.23
C ASN A 127 -12.28 -14.03 0.98
N GLY A 128 -12.15 -12.88 1.65
CA GLY A 128 -11.25 -12.70 2.79
C GLY A 128 -11.57 -13.59 3.99
N PHE A 129 -12.86 -13.69 4.37
CA PHE A 129 -13.29 -14.54 5.49
C PHE A 129 -13.07 -16.04 5.19
N HIS A 130 -13.41 -16.49 3.98
CA HIS A 130 -13.12 -17.86 3.54
C HIS A 130 -11.61 -18.14 3.58
N SER A 131 -10.79 -17.18 3.17
CA SER A 131 -9.33 -17.31 3.21
C SER A 131 -8.83 -17.48 4.66
N LEU A 132 -9.38 -16.72 5.60
CA LEU A 132 -9.07 -16.84 7.04
C LEU A 132 -9.47 -18.21 7.59
N CYS A 133 -10.67 -18.70 7.29
CA CYS A 133 -11.12 -20.01 7.74
C CYS A 133 -10.24 -21.13 7.16
N ILE A 134 -9.94 -21.09 5.86
CA ILE A 134 -9.11 -22.12 5.20
C ILE A 134 -7.69 -22.10 5.75
N SER A 135 -7.06 -20.93 5.89
CA SER A 135 -5.72 -20.83 6.47
C SER A 135 -5.69 -21.28 7.92
N GLY A 136 -6.73 -20.96 8.71
CA GLY A 136 -6.86 -21.42 10.09
C GLY A 136 -7.00 -22.94 10.20
N VAL A 137 -7.86 -23.56 9.39
CA VAL A 137 -8.01 -25.03 9.35
C VAL A 137 -6.70 -25.70 8.91
N LEU A 138 -6.02 -25.15 7.91
CA LEU A 138 -4.73 -25.67 7.45
C LEU A 138 -3.67 -25.60 8.55
N LEU A 139 -3.60 -24.48 9.28
CA LEU A 139 -2.67 -24.31 10.41
C LEU A 139 -2.98 -25.30 11.55
N MET A 140 -4.27 -25.50 11.87
CA MET A 140 -4.71 -26.48 12.87
C MET A 140 -4.40 -27.92 12.45
N LEU A 141 -4.54 -28.24 11.16
CA LEU A 141 -4.16 -29.54 10.62
C LEU A 141 -2.64 -29.76 10.72
N LEU A 142 -1.84 -28.75 10.38
CA LEU A 142 -0.39 -28.80 10.56
C LEU A 142 0.00 -29.02 12.03
N LEU A 143 -0.67 -28.34 12.97
CA LEU A 143 -0.50 -28.60 14.41
C LEU A 143 -0.83 -30.05 14.76
N GLY A 144 -1.97 -30.57 14.29
CA GLY A 144 -2.41 -31.94 14.55
C GLY A 144 -1.50 -33.02 13.96
N LEU A 145 -0.80 -32.71 12.86
CA LEU A 145 0.20 -33.57 12.24
C LEU A 145 1.59 -33.47 12.90
N GLY A 146 1.74 -32.67 13.95
CA GLY A 146 2.99 -32.53 14.71
C GLY A 146 3.99 -31.55 14.08
N ALA A 147 3.54 -30.62 13.23
CA ALA A 147 4.43 -29.57 12.73
C ALA A 147 4.99 -28.75 13.92
N PRO A 148 6.31 -28.48 13.97
CA PRO A 148 6.95 -27.79 15.09
C PRO A 148 6.68 -26.28 15.03
N LEU A 149 5.42 -25.89 15.19
CA LEU A 149 5.00 -24.48 15.16
C LEU A 149 5.55 -23.68 16.35
N GLY A 150 6.01 -24.36 17.41
CA GLY A 150 6.82 -23.74 18.48
C GLY A 150 8.13 -23.15 17.97
N SER A 151 8.74 -23.73 16.94
CA SER A 151 9.95 -23.21 16.29
C SER A 151 9.68 -21.97 15.43
N LEU A 152 8.42 -21.60 15.16
CA LEU A 152 8.13 -20.32 14.48
C LEU A 152 8.61 -19.12 15.30
N PHE A 153 8.57 -19.20 16.63
CA PHE A 153 9.10 -18.14 17.48
C PHE A 153 10.63 -18.03 17.39
N GLU A 154 11.33 -19.13 17.16
CA GLU A 154 12.77 -19.15 16.89
C GLU A 154 13.08 -18.51 15.54
N LEU A 155 12.21 -18.72 14.55
CA LEU A 155 12.30 -18.16 13.21
C LEU A 155 11.75 -16.72 13.09
N LEU A 156 11.19 -16.13 14.16
CA LEU A 156 10.56 -14.81 14.10
C LEU A 156 11.53 -13.72 13.62
N LEU A 157 12.78 -13.79 14.08
CA LEU A 157 13.83 -12.84 13.71
C LEU A 157 14.27 -13.01 12.23
N PRO A 158 14.61 -14.22 11.75
CA PRO A 158 14.81 -14.47 10.32
C PRO A 158 13.62 -14.10 9.44
N LEU A 159 12.40 -14.39 9.90
CA LEU A 159 11.16 -14.10 9.16
C LEU A 159 10.93 -12.59 9.04
N ALA A 160 11.17 -11.83 10.11
CA ALA A 160 11.11 -10.37 10.08
C ALA A 160 12.15 -9.77 9.14
N ALA A 161 13.40 -10.24 9.20
CA ALA A 161 14.46 -9.80 8.28
C ALA A 161 14.10 -10.10 6.82
N CYS A 162 13.61 -11.31 6.54
CA CYS A 162 13.14 -11.71 5.20
C CYS A 162 11.95 -10.87 4.73
N ALA A 163 10.98 -10.59 5.61
CA ALA A 163 9.81 -9.77 5.28
C ALA A 163 10.19 -8.30 5.03
N ILE A 164 11.13 -7.75 5.80
CA ILE A 164 11.68 -6.41 5.58
C ILE A 164 12.35 -6.36 4.21
N ALA A 165 13.28 -7.27 3.92
CA ALA A 165 13.95 -7.35 2.63
C ALA A 165 12.94 -7.52 1.47
N GLY A 166 11.96 -8.43 1.63
CA GLY A 166 10.90 -8.66 0.67
C GLY A 166 10.04 -7.42 0.42
N SER A 167 9.68 -6.67 1.47
CA SER A 167 8.88 -5.44 1.31
C SER A 167 9.66 -4.33 0.59
N TYR A 168 10.97 -4.20 0.83
CA TYR A 168 11.83 -3.29 0.07
C TYR A 168 11.93 -3.66 -1.41
N LEU A 169 12.16 -4.95 -1.71
CA LEU A 169 12.21 -5.44 -3.09
C LEU A 169 10.87 -5.23 -3.80
N PHE A 170 9.76 -5.50 -3.09
CA PHE A 170 8.42 -5.32 -3.63
C PHE A 170 8.08 -3.84 -3.87
N SER A 171 8.44 -2.95 -2.93
CA SER A 171 8.28 -1.50 -3.09
C SER A 171 9.09 -0.98 -4.29
N LEU A 172 10.33 -1.44 -4.45
CA LEU A 172 11.17 -1.10 -5.60
C LEU A 172 10.54 -1.56 -6.91
N TYR A 173 10.02 -2.79 -6.96
CA TYR A 173 9.28 -3.29 -8.12
C TYR A 173 8.08 -2.40 -8.47
N LEU A 174 7.24 -2.04 -7.48
CA LEU A 174 6.08 -1.18 -7.69
C LEU A 174 6.48 0.23 -8.16
N TYR A 175 7.53 0.78 -7.58
CA TYR A 175 8.05 2.09 -7.97
C TYR A 175 8.56 2.11 -9.41
N ILE A 176 9.38 1.12 -9.80
CA ILE A 176 9.84 0.95 -11.17
C ILE A 176 8.61 0.81 -12.09
N ARG A 177 7.72 -0.13 -11.80
CA ARG A 177 6.53 -0.38 -12.61
C ARG A 177 5.67 0.87 -12.85
N SER A 178 5.57 1.76 -11.86
CA SER A 178 4.76 2.97 -11.94
C SER A 178 5.13 3.91 -13.09
N PHE A 179 6.36 3.84 -13.63
CA PHE A 179 6.79 4.67 -14.76
C PHE A 179 6.12 4.28 -16.09
N TRP A 180 5.57 3.07 -16.19
CA TRP A 180 4.87 2.57 -17.38
C TRP A 180 3.34 2.67 -17.27
N VAL A 181 2.83 3.22 -16.17
CA VAL A 181 1.39 3.32 -15.88
C VAL A 181 0.85 4.66 -16.36
N PRO A 182 -0.37 4.73 -16.94
CA PRO A 182 -0.95 5.98 -17.40
C PRO A 182 -1.22 6.96 -16.24
N SER A 183 -1.10 8.26 -16.51
CA SER A 183 -1.17 9.31 -15.47
C SER A 183 -2.47 9.35 -14.66
N HIS A 184 -3.57 8.79 -15.18
CA HIS A 184 -4.86 8.72 -14.47
C HIS A 184 -4.89 7.65 -13.36
N ALA A 185 -3.95 6.69 -13.37
CA ALA A 185 -3.82 5.65 -12.36
C ALA A 185 -2.73 5.97 -11.30
N LEU A 186 -2.04 7.11 -11.45
CA LEU A 186 -1.09 7.60 -10.46
C LEU A 186 -1.79 8.20 -9.24
N ALA A 187 -1.19 8.02 -8.07
CA ALA A 187 -1.64 8.64 -6.84
C ALA A 187 -1.31 10.14 -6.83
N LEU A 188 -2.23 10.97 -6.34
CA LEU A 188 -2.02 12.42 -6.24
C LEU A 188 -0.90 12.78 -5.26
N GLY A 189 -0.81 12.08 -4.13
CA GLY A 189 0.24 12.26 -3.13
C GLY A 189 1.60 11.70 -3.54
N GLY A 190 1.63 10.74 -4.47
CA GLY A 190 2.86 10.08 -4.93
C GLY A 190 3.42 10.61 -6.25
N ASN A 191 2.95 11.77 -6.74
CA ASN A 191 3.43 12.37 -7.99
C ASN A 191 3.94 13.81 -7.75
N THR A 192 4.86 13.95 -6.81
CA THR A 192 5.42 15.24 -6.37
C THR A 192 6.67 15.65 -7.14
N GLY A 193 7.28 14.72 -7.88
CA GLY A 193 8.53 14.94 -8.61
C GLY A 193 9.79 14.75 -7.75
N ASN A 194 9.63 14.44 -6.46
CA ASN A 194 10.73 13.99 -5.62
C ASN A 194 10.76 12.45 -5.58
N PRO A 195 11.78 11.79 -6.15
CA PRO A 195 11.80 10.33 -6.27
C PRO A 195 11.77 9.61 -4.92
N LEU A 196 12.38 10.19 -3.88
CA LEU A 196 12.41 9.57 -2.54
C LEU A 196 11.04 9.64 -1.87
N TYR A 197 10.37 10.78 -1.98
CA TYR A 197 9.03 10.96 -1.44
C TYR A 197 7.99 10.13 -2.21
N ASP A 198 8.08 10.14 -3.54
CA ASP A 198 7.22 9.37 -4.42
C ASP A 198 7.43 7.85 -4.26
N PHE A 199 8.65 7.41 -3.91
CA PHE A 199 8.94 6.03 -3.52
C PHE A 199 8.27 5.65 -2.19
N PHE A 200 8.35 6.53 -1.18
CA PHE A 200 7.77 6.29 0.13
C PHE A 200 6.23 6.25 0.11
N ILE A 201 5.60 7.24 -0.53
CA ILE A 201 4.13 7.31 -0.63
C ILE A 201 3.58 6.26 -1.59
N GLY A 202 4.34 5.92 -2.63
CA GLY A 202 3.90 5.05 -3.72
C GLY A 202 3.24 5.84 -4.85
N ARG A 203 3.78 5.67 -6.06
CA ARG A 203 3.35 6.39 -7.27
C ARG A 203 2.04 5.88 -7.86
N GLU A 204 1.78 4.58 -7.77
CA GLU A 204 0.60 3.94 -8.35
C GLU A 204 -0.51 3.80 -7.30
N LEU A 205 -1.73 4.26 -7.61
CA LEU A 205 -2.83 4.29 -6.62
C LEU A 205 -3.36 2.90 -6.27
N ASN A 206 -3.52 2.03 -7.26
CA ASN A 206 -4.00 0.65 -7.12
C ASN A 206 -3.19 -0.28 -8.04
N PRO A 207 -1.98 -0.69 -7.64
CA PRO A 207 -1.14 -1.56 -8.46
C PRO A 207 -1.80 -2.90 -8.71
N ARG A 208 -2.00 -3.23 -10.00
CA ARG A 208 -2.78 -4.41 -10.42
C ARG A 208 -2.04 -5.30 -11.40
N ILE A 209 -1.99 -6.60 -11.18
CA ILE A 209 -1.52 -7.57 -12.18
C ILE A 209 -2.75 -8.31 -12.71
N GLY A 210 -3.24 -7.89 -13.88
CA GLY A 210 -4.53 -8.35 -14.41
C GLY A 210 -5.68 -7.97 -13.46
N ASN A 211 -6.39 -8.97 -12.93
CA ASN A 211 -7.45 -8.77 -11.93
C ASN A 211 -6.95 -8.79 -10.49
N PHE A 212 -5.65 -9.00 -10.27
CA PHE A 212 -5.04 -9.08 -8.94
C PHE A 212 -4.67 -7.68 -8.45
N ASP A 213 -5.39 -7.18 -7.44
CA ASP A 213 -5.08 -5.91 -6.79
C ASP A 213 -4.07 -6.14 -5.66
N LEU A 214 -2.82 -5.69 -5.87
CA LEU A 214 -1.70 -5.93 -4.96
C LEU A 214 -1.88 -5.17 -3.64
N LYS A 215 -2.44 -3.96 -3.69
CA LYS A 215 -2.71 -3.16 -2.50
C LYS A 215 -3.73 -3.87 -1.61
N TYR A 216 -4.88 -4.23 -2.19
CA TYR A 216 -5.94 -4.93 -1.47
C TYR A 216 -5.48 -6.29 -0.94
N PHE A 217 -4.65 -7.00 -1.70
CA PHE A 217 -4.07 -8.28 -1.29
C PHE A 217 -3.18 -8.14 -0.06
N CYS A 218 -2.18 -7.26 -0.11
CA CYS A 218 -1.20 -7.08 0.95
C CYS A 218 -1.83 -6.56 2.25
N GLU A 219 -2.80 -5.65 2.16
CA GLU A 219 -3.47 -5.06 3.34
C GLU A 219 -4.27 -6.10 4.13
N LEU A 220 -5.02 -6.97 3.45
CA LEU A 220 -6.05 -7.79 4.11
C LEU A 220 -5.64 -9.23 4.40
N ARG A 221 -4.64 -9.78 3.71
CA ARG A 221 -4.39 -11.23 3.74
C ARG A 221 -3.10 -11.59 4.47
N PRO A 222 -1.92 -11.52 3.83
CA PRO A 222 -0.72 -12.06 4.46
C PRO A 222 -0.43 -11.39 5.80
N GLY A 223 -0.70 -10.08 5.92
CA GLY A 223 -0.54 -9.32 7.16
C GLY A 223 -1.65 -9.59 8.18
N LEU A 224 -2.90 -9.22 7.87
CA LEU A 224 -3.99 -9.28 8.84
C LEU A 224 -4.38 -10.72 9.23
N ILE A 225 -4.42 -11.65 8.28
CA ILE A 225 -4.67 -13.06 8.58
C ILE A 225 -3.47 -13.65 9.34
N GLY A 226 -2.24 -13.26 8.97
CA GLY A 226 -1.02 -13.61 9.69
C GLY A 226 -1.13 -13.23 11.17
N TRP A 227 -1.54 -12.00 11.46
CA TRP A 227 -1.74 -11.50 12.82
C TRP A 227 -2.77 -12.30 13.62
N VAL A 228 -3.93 -12.61 13.04
CA VAL A 228 -4.98 -13.41 13.71
C VAL A 228 -4.55 -14.87 13.89
N SER A 229 -3.81 -15.42 12.92
CA SER A 229 -3.35 -16.81 12.94
C SER A 229 -2.15 -17.04 13.84
N HIS A 230 -1.45 -15.98 14.24
CA HIS A 230 -0.43 -16.09 15.26
C HIS A 230 -1.09 -16.64 16.53
N PRO A 231 -0.65 -17.80 17.04
CA PRO A 231 -1.30 -18.41 18.18
C PRO A 231 -1.11 -17.50 19.39
N ALA A 232 -2.10 -16.63 19.65
CA ALA A 232 -2.23 -15.76 20.80
C ALA A 232 -2.48 -16.56 22.11
N GLY A 233 -2.05 -17.81 22.16
CA GLY A 233 -2.48 -18.80 23.12
C GLY A 233 -1.52 -19.97 23.23
N GLN A 234 -0.21 -19.71 23.31
CA GLN A 234 0.69 -20.62 24.03
C GLN A 234 0.89 -20.13 25.47
N HIS A 235 -0.22 -19.86 26.16
CA HIS A 235 -0.22 -19.61 27.61
C HIS A 235 0.09 -20.87 28.45
N GLY A 236 0.39 -22.02 27.83
CA GLY A 236 0.59 -23.30 28.51
C GLY A 236 1.99 -23.93 28.41
N GLN A 237 2.96 -23.34 27.69
CA GLN A 237 4.31 -23.93 27.58
C GLN A 237 5.43 -23.11 28.23
N PHE A 238 5.15 -21.87 28.64
CA PHE A 238 6.13 -21.05 29.37
C PHE A 238 6.35 -21.47 30.83
N THR A 239 5.52 -22.36 31.39
CA THR A 239 5.60 -22.80 32.79
C THR A 239 6.29 -24.14 33.03
N SER A 240 6.79 -24.83 31.99
CA SER A 240 7.38 -26.17 32.16
C SER A 240 8.88 -26.28 31.85
N ARG A 241 9.58 -25.15 31.57
CA ARG A 241 11.03 -25.15 31.32
C ARG A 241 11.81 -24.15 32.19
N TYR A 242 11.32 -23.88 33.39
CA TYR A 242 12.11 -23.36 34.50
C TYR A 242 11.70 -24.08 35.78
#